data_AF-A0A8J6DMS0-F1
#
_entry.id   AF-A0A8J6DMS0-F1
#
_cell.length_a   1.000
_cell.length_b   1.000
_cell.length_c   1.000
_cell.angle_alpha   90.00
_cell.angle_beta   90.00
_cell.angle_gamma   90.00
#
_symmetry.space_group_name_H-M   'P 1'
#
loop_
_entity.id
_entity.type
_entity.pdbx_description
1 polymer ?
#
loop_
_entity_poly.entity_id
_entity_poly.type
_entity_poly.pdbx_seq_one_letter_code
_entity_poly.pdbx_strand_id
1 'polypeptide(L)'
;DYTVPSGDLLMLSPFWLHRNPKYFPEPESFNPERWKKANLEKHAFLDGFMAFGNGKYQCPGRSVKQLGHIYPESLQRDDVSEGKKLLLNPFLFIIKLWGNLETTILWFALLEIQIFIILIFYKYDCRLLDPLPKQ
;
A
#
# COMPACT_ATOMS: atom_id res chain seq x y z
N ASP A 1 -27.14 -6.26 25.27
CA ASP A 1 -27.57 -5.92 23.90
C ASP A 1 -27.28 -4.46 23.60
N TYR A 2 -26.84 -4.16 22.38
CA TYR A 2 -26.54 -2.80 21.94
C TYR A 2 -27.26 -2.54 20.63
N THR A 3 -28.04 -1.47 20.56
CA THR A 3 -28.79 -1.06 19.36
C THR A 3 -28.10 0.12 18.74
N VAL A 4 -27.78 0.02 17.45
CA VAL A 4 -27.16 1.10 16.68
C VAL A 4 -28.27 1.86 15.94
N PRO A 5 -28.46 3.16 16.20
CA PRO A 5 -29.43 3.99 15.49
C PRO A 5 -29.19 4.04 13.97
N SER A 6 -30.25 4.33 13.22
CA SER A 6 -30.12 4.52 11.77
C SER A 6 -29.38 5.82 11.47
N GLY A 7 -28.49 5.79 10.46
CA GLY A 7 -27.63 6.91 10.09
C GLY A 7 -26.25 6.91 10.75
N ASP A 8 -26.03 6.07 11.77
CA ASP A 8 -24.74 5.96 12.44
C ASP A 8 -23.70 5.21 11.60
N LEU A 9 -22.45 5.67 11.68
CA LEU A 9 -21.33 5.04 11.00
C LEU A 9 -20.77 3.89 11.86
N LEU A 10 -20.80 2.68 11.31
CA LEU A 10 -20.11 1.53 11.88
C LEU A 10 -18.73 1.37 11.26
N MET A 11 -17.70 1.35 12.10
CA MET A 11 -16.32 1.11 11.69
C MET A 11 -15.80 -0.19 12.29
N LEU A 12 -15.08 -0.94 11.46
CA LEU A 12 -14.27 -2.08 11.87
C LEU A 12 -12.81 -1.75 11.56
N SER A 13 -11.93 -2.03 12.51
CA SER A 13 -10.49 -1.84 12.33
C SER A 13 -9.79 -3.20 12.21
N PRO A 14 -9.32 -3.57 11.01
CA PRO A 14 -8.48 -4.76 10.83
C PRO A 14 -7.25 -4.74 11.74
N PHE A 15 -6.68 -3.55 11.99
CA PHE A 15 -5.53 -3.37 12.86
C PHE A 15 -5.78 -3.89 14.28
N TRP A 16 -6.89 -3.48 14.90
CA TRP A 16 -7.27 -3.92 16.24
C TRP A 16 -7.68 -5.39 16.27
N LEU A 17 -8.42 -5.84 15.24
CA LEU A 17 -8.88 -7.23 15.15
C LEU A 17 -7.69 -8.21 15.04
N HIS A 18 -6.70 -7.90 14.20
CA HIS A 18 -5.51 -8.74 14.00
C HIS A 18 -4.55 -8.73 15.18
N ARG A 19 -4.70 -7.75 16.09
CA ARG A 19 -3.93 -7.66 17.33
C ARG A 19 -4.65 -8.18 18.57
N ASN A 20 -5.84 -8.74 18.40
CA ASN A 20 -6.57 -9.29 19.51
C ASN A 20 -5.99 -10.66 19.90
N PRO A 21 -5.43 -10.81 21.12
CA PRO A 21 -4.76 -12.05 21.55
C PRO A 21 -5.71 -13.25 21.63
N LYS A 22 -7.03 -13.02 21.69
CA LYS A 22 -8.05 -14.08 21.62
C LYS A 22 -8.01 -14.84 20.29
N TYR A 23 -7.70 -14.14 19.21
CA TYR A 23 -7.67 -14.70 17.84
C TYR A 23 -6.23 -14.92 17.36
N PHE A 24 -5.30 -14.05 17.77
CA PHE A 24 -3.90 -14.08 17.36
C PHE A 24 -3.00 -14.10 18.61
N PRO A 25 -2.68 -15.28 19.19
CA PRO A 25 -1.75 -15.38 20.31
C PRO A 25 -0.39 -14.75 19.98
N GLU A 26 0.18 -13.95 20.86
CA GLU A 26 1.42 -13.19 20.59
C GLU A 26 1.31 -12.32 19.31
N PRO A 27 0.36 -11.36 19.26
CA PRO A 27 0.04 -10.62 18.04
C PRO A 27 1.14 -9.66 17.58
N GLU A 28 2.00 -9.21 18.49
CA GLU A 28 3.13 -8.32 18.18
C GLU A 28 4.36 -9.10 17.67
N SER A 29 4.35 -10.44 17.78
CA SER A 29 5.44 -11.28 17.28
C SER A 29 5.18 -11.69 15.82
N PHE A 30 6.22 -11.56 14.99
CA PHE A 30 6.18 -12.07 13.62
C PHE A 30 6.30 -13.60 13.64
N ASN A 31 5.16 -14.28 13.54
CA ASN A 31 5.06 -15.74 13.56
C ASN A 31 4.42 -16.27 12.25
N PRO A 32 5.22 -16.55 11.20
CA PRO A 32 4.74 -17.08 9.91
C PRO A 32 4.07 -18.45 10.03
N GLU A 33 4.48 -19.25 11.01
CA GLU A 33 4.00 -20.62 11.23
C GLU A 33 2.48 -20.66 11.50
N ARG A 34 1.93 -19.57 12.05
CA ARG A 34 0.50 -19.40 12.31
C ARG A 34 -0.37 -19.61 11.08
N TRP A 35 0.16 -19.33 9.90
CA TRP A 35 -0.56 -19.43 8.63
C TRP A 35 -0.51 -20.83 8.01
N LYS A 36 0.24 -21.78 8.58
CA LYS A 36 0.30 -23.16 8.07
C LYS A 36 -1.05 -23.88 8.10
N LYS A 37 -1.91 -23.52 9.04
CA LYS A 37 -3.28 -24.06 9.16
C LYS A 37 -4.29 -23.31 8.29
N ALA A 38 -3.93 -22.14 7.73
CA ALA A 38 -4.80 -21.40 6.84
C ALA A 38 -4.85 -22.10 5.48
N ASN A 39 -6.05 -22.43 5.02
CA ASN A 39 -6.26 -23.00 3.71
C ASN A 39 -6.73 -21.90 2.76
N LEU A 40 -5.81 -21.44 1.90
CA LEU A 40 -6.08 -20.41 0.90
C LEU A 40 -7.17 -20.89 -0.07
N GLU A 41 -7.03 -22.08 -0.66
CA GLU A 41 -7.96 -22.63 -1.67
C GLU A 41 -9.41 -22.72 -1.18
N LYS A 42 -9.61 -23.07 0.09
CA LYS A 42 -10.94 -23.15 0.73
C LYS A 42 -11.40 -21.81 1.31
N HIS A 43 -10.62 -20.75 1.13
CA HIS A 43 -10.80 -19.43 1.76
C HIS A 43 -10.94 -19.50 3.30
N ALA A 44 -10.42 -20.56 3.90
CA ALA A 44 -10.51 -20.84 5.33
C ALA A 44 -9.24 -20.32 6.01
N PHE A 45 -9.28 -19.05 6.40
CA PHE A 45 -8.25 -18.41 7.21
C PHE A 45 -8.52 -18.61 8.69
N LEU A 46 -7.58 -18.16 9.52
CA LEU A 46 -7.79 -18.05 10.96
C LEU A 46 -9.04 -17.21 11.27
N ASP A 47 -9.80 -17.64 12.28
CA ASP A 47 -10.94 -16.87 12.77
C ASP A 47 -10.52 -15.44 13.13
N GLY A 48 -11.22 -14.45 12.59
CA GLY A 48 -10.89 -13.03 12.78
C GLY A 48 -9.88 -12.46 11.76
N PHE A 49 -9.37 -13.24 10.80
CA PHE A 49 -8.56 -12.68 9.72
C PHE A 49 -9.42 -11.91 8.69
N MET A 50 -9.10 -10.64 8.51
CA MET A 50 -9.89 -9.70 7.70
C MET A 50 -9.02 -8.62 7.01
N ALA A 51 -7.90 -9.02 6.39
CA ALA A 51 -7.05 -8.07 5.66
C ALA A 51 -7.71 -7.52 4.38
N PHE A 52 -8.59 -8.32 3.76
CA PHE A 52 -9.29 -7.98 2.52
C PHE A 52 -10.80 -7.81 2.73
N GLY A 53 -11.26 -7.62 3.97
CA GLY A 53 -12.69 -7.67 4.28
C GLY A 53 -13.26 -9.10 4.18
N ASN A 54 -14.56 -9.23 4.38
CA ASN A 54 -15.30 -10.47 4.24
C ASN A 54 -16.75 -10.20 3.78
N GLY A 55 -17.47 -11.25 3.37
CA GLY A 55 -18.86 -11.16 2.92
C GLY A 55 -19.03 -10.41 1.59
N LYS A 56 -20.19 -9.76 1.42
CA LYS A 56 -20.61 -9.14 0.16
C LYS A 56 -19.75 -7.96 -0.33
N TYR A 57 -18.97 -7.36 0.54
CA TYR A 57 -18.08 -6.22 0.23
C TYR A 57 -16.60 -6.58 0.37
N GLN A 58 -16.26 -7.87 0.23
CA GLN A 58 -14.88 -8.30 0.22
C GLN A 58 -14.11 -7.64 -0.94
N CYS A 59 -12.87 -7.24 -0.66
CA CYS A 59 -12.00 -6.62 -1.66
C CYS A 59 -11.79 -7.59 -2.84
N PRO A 60 -12.04 -7.16 -4.09
CA PRO A 60 -11.88 -7.99 -5.28
C PRO A 60 -10.42 -8.40 -5.49
N GLY A 61 -9.46 -7.62 -4.98
CA GLY A 61 -8.03 -7.95 -5.00
C GLY A 61 -7.65 -9.19 -4.19
N ARG A 62 -8.57 -9.75 -3.39
CA ARG A 62 -8.30 -10.97 -2.62
C ARG A 62 -7.99 -12.16 -3.53
N SER A 63 -8.75 -12.35 -4.63
CA SER A 63 -8.51 -13.45 -5.57
C SER A 63 -7.21 -13.26 -6.35
N VAL A 64 -6.90 -12.03 -6.71
CA VAL A 64 -5.69 -11.67 -7.48
C VAL A 64 -4.41 -11.92 -6.67
N LYS A 65 -4.46 -11.74 -5.34
CA LYS A 65 -3.36 -12.12 -4.42
C LYS A 65 -3.30 -13.61 -4.07
N GLN A 66 -4.37 -14.35 -4.34
CA GLN A 66 -4.44 -15.78 -3.99
C GLN A 66 -4.03 -16.69 -5.16
N LEU A 67 -4.17 -16.21 -6.40
CA LEU A 67 -3.75 -16.90 -7.62
C LEU A 67 -2.25 -16.76 -7.94
N GLY A 68 -1.51 -15.97 -7.16
CA GLY A 68 -0.06 -15.95 -7.21
C GLY A 68 0.48 -15.70 -5.81
N HIS A 69 1.12 -16.73 -5.23
CA HIS A 69 2.31 -16.51 -4.43
C HIS A 69 2.21 -15.35 -3.43
N ILE A 70 1.49 -15.53 -2.31
CA ILE A 70 1.56 -14.60 -1.16
C ILE A 70 3.03 -14.42 -0.71
N TYR A 71 3.90 -15.36 -1.08
CA TYR A 71 5.32 -15.16 -1.28
C TYR A 71 5.74 -15.83 -2.60
N PRO A 72 6.54 -15.19 -3.47
CA PRO A 72 7.26 -15.95 -4.49
C PRO A 72 8.04 -17.05 -3.75
N GLU A 73 8.18 -18.23 -4.35
CA GLU A 73 8.90 -19.36 -3.74
C GLU A 73 10.32 -18.96 -3.25
N SER A 74 10.91 -17.94 -3.88
CA SER A 74 12.17 -17.29 -3.49
C SER A 74 12.17 -16.66 -2.09
N LEU A 75 11.02 -16.29 -1.51
CA LEU A 75 10.96 -15.75 -0.14
C LEU A 75 10.67 -16.82 0.92
N GLN A 76 10.41 -18.07 0.53
CA GLN A 76 9.98 -19.12 1.46
C GLN A 76 11.11 -19.97 2.03
N ARG A 77 12.39 -19.79 1.63
CA ARG A 77 13.44 -20.65 2.19
C ARG A 77 14.75 -20.03 2.70
N ASP A 78 15.35 -18.96 2.16
CA ASP A 78 16.77 -18.69 2.55
C ASP A 78 17.23 -17.23 2.81
N ASP A 79 16.38 -16.20 2.75
CA ASP A 79 16.90 -14.81 2.77
C ASP A 79 16.61 -13.96 4.03
N VAL A 80 16.23 -14.55 5.17
CA VAL A 80 16.10 -13.79 6.44
C VAL A 80 17.45 -13.65 7.18
N SER A 81 18.50 -14.36 6.75
CA SER A 81 19.82 -14.31 7.39
C SER A 81 20.79 -13.26 6.86
N GLU A 82 20.46 -12.52 5.80
CA GLU A 82 21.31 -11.42 5.33
C GLU A 82 20.54 -10.10 5.32
N GLY A 83 20.63 -9.42 6.47
CA GLY A 83 20.60 -7.96 6.54
C GLY A 83 21.79 -7.36 5.78
N LYS A 84 21.92 -7.65 4.48
CA LYS A 84 22.68 -6.80 3.57
C LYS A 84 21.93 -5.48 3.54
N LYS A 85 22.51 -4.51 4.24
CA LYS A 85 22.25 -3.09 4.10
C LYS A 85 22.17 -2.75 2.61
N LEU A 86 20.99 -2.86 2.03
CA LEU A 86 20.56 -2.05 0.90
C LEU A 86 20.30 -0.65 1.45
N LEU A 87 21.38 -0.03 1.93
CA LEU A 87 21.55 1.40 1.81
C LEU A 87 21.70 1.64 0.31
N LEU A 88 20.56 1.63 -0.40
CA LEU A 88 20.38 2.46 -1.57
C LEU A 88 20.62 3.88 -1.09
N ASN A 89 21.89 4.27 -1.05
CA ASN A 89 22.28 5.63 -0.76
C ASN A 89 21.77 6.45 -1.95
N PRO A 90 20.73 7.29 -1.78
CA PRO A 90 20.12 7.99 -2.89
C PRO A 90 21.15 8.89 -3.61
N PHE A 91 22.21 9.32 -2.92
CA PHE A 91 23.29 10.08 -3.49
C PHE A 91 24.10 9.33 -4.55
N LEU A 92 24.37 8.03 -4.37
CA LEU A 92 25.14 7.22 -5.33
C LEU A 92 24.32 6.90 -6.60
N PHE A 93 22.99 6.77 -6.46
CA PHE A 93 22.09 6.59 -7.59
C PHE A 93 21.97 7.88 -8.42
N ILE A 94 21.89 9.04 -7.75
CA ILE A 94 21.89 10.35 -8.40
C ILE A 94 23.20 10.60 -9.17
N ILE A 95 24.37 10.31 -8.58
CA ILE A 95 25.67 10.48 -9.24
C ILE A 95 25.78 9.59 -10.50
N LYS A 96 25.25 8.37 -10.45
CA LYS A 96 25.30 7.44 -11.60
C LYS A 96 24.32 7.82 -12.73
N LEU A 97 23.21 8.49 -12.40
CA LEU A 97 22.29 9.10 -13.37
C LEU A 97 22.79 10.44 -13.92
N TRP A 98 23.67 11.16 -13.19
CA TRP A 98 24.23 12.47 -13.57
C TRP A 98 25.57 12.38 -14.33
N GLY A 99 26.10 11.18 -14.56
CA GLY A 99 27.37 10.98 -15.28
C GLY A 99 27.27 11.12 -16.80
N ASN A 100 26.06 11.24 -17.37
CA ASN A 100 25.85 11.36 -18.80
C ASN A 100 25.35 12.77 -19.15
N LEU A 101 26.09 13.50 -19.98
CA LEU A 101 25.83 14.91 -20.32
C LEU A 101 24.43 15.09 -20.94
N GLU A 102 23.95 14.10 -21.70
CA GLU A 102 22.62 14.11 -22.31
C GLU A 102 21.48 14.07 -21.29
N THR A 103 21.63 13.27 -20.22
CA THR A 103 20.61 13.20 -19.15
C THR A 103 20.56 14.48 -18.34
N THR A 104 21.71 15.13 -18.11
CA THR A 104 21.78 16.39 -17.36
C THR A 104 21.06 17.52 -18.10
N ILE A 105 21.23 17.63 -19.42
CA ILE A 105 20.52 18.62 -20.25
C ILE A 105 19.01 18.39 -20.22
N LEU A 106 18.57 17.12 -20.28
CA LEU A 106 17.15 16.78 -20.21
C LEU A 106 16.53 17.15 -18.86
N TRP A 107 17.27 16.98 -17.75
CA TRP A 107 16.83 17.38 -16.42
C TRP A 107 16.71 18.91 -16.28
N PHE A 108 17.66 19.69 -16.80
CA PHE A 108 17.56 21.15 -16.79
C PHE A 108 16.38 21.66 -17.64
N ALA A 109 16.15 21.07 -18.81
CA ALA A 109 15.00 21.40 -19.64
C ALA A 109 13.67 21.09 -18.94
N LEU A 110 13.56 19.95 -18.25
CA LEU A 110 12.38 19.61 -17.45
C LEU A 110 12.16 20.58 -16.29
N LEU A 111 13.24 21.03 -15.63
CA LEU A 111 13.19 21.96 -14.52
C LEU A 111 12.74 23.36 -15.00
N GLU A 112 13.24 23.82 -16.15
CA GLU A 112 12.76 25.06 -16.78
C GLU A 112 11.28 25.00 -17.13
N ILE A 113 10.82 23.90 -17.74
CA ILE A 113 9.39 23.70 -18.06
C ILE A 113 8.53 23.74 -16.80
N GLN A 114 8.97 23.09 -15.71
CA GLN A 114 8.23 23.10 -14.44
C GLN A 114 8.16 24.50 -13.83
N ILE A 115 9.26 25.27 -13.85
CA ILE A 115 9.27 26.66 -13.38
C ILE A 115 8.33 27.54 -14.22
N PHE A 116 8.33 27.39 -15.55
CA PHE A 116 7.41 28.12 -16.42
C PHE A 116 5.94 27.80 -16.12
N ILE A 117 5.60 26.52 -15.90
CA ILE A 117 4.24 26.11 -15.52
C ILE A 117 3.83 26.74 -14.19
N ILE A 118 4.71 26.70 -13.18
CA ILE A 118 4.45 27.31 -11.87
C ILE A 118 4.25 28.83 -12.00
N LEU A 119 5.09 29.52 -12.78
CA LEU A 119 4.96 30.96 -13.02
C LEU A 119 3.68 31.32 -13.76
N ILE A 120 3.21 30.46 -14.69
CA ILE A 120 1.91 30.61 -15.34
C ILE A 120 0.79 30.48 -14.29
N PHE A 121 0.78 29.44 -13.46
CA PHE A 121 -0.23 29.30 -12.41
C PHE A 121 -0.16 30.39 -11.34
N TYR A 122 1.00 30.98 -11.10
CA TYR A 122 1.16 32.09 -10.16
C TYR A 122 0.68 33.43 -10.77
N LYS A 123 0.91 33.65 -12.06
CA LYS A 123 0.51 34.89 -12.76
C LYS A 123 -0.95 34.90 -13.17
N TYR A 124 -1.49 33.74 -13.54
CA TYR A 124 -2.88 33.58 -13.93
C TYR A 124 -3.62 32.94 -12.74
N ASP A 125 -4.42 33.74 -12.03
CA ASP A 125 -5.35 33.27 -10.99
C ASP A 125 -6.38 32.34 -11.66
N CYS A 126 -6.02 31.06 -11.80
CA CYS A 126 -6.84 30.04 -12.43
C CYS A 126 -8.07 29.77 -11.54
N ARG A 127 -9.07 30.65 -11.63
CA ARG A 127 -10.38 30.40 -11.05
C ARG A 127 -11.10 29.36 -11.90
N LEU A 128 -11.40 28.22 -11.28
CA LEU A 128 -12.30 27.22 -11.83
C LEU A 128 -13.63 27.92 -12.14
N LEU A 129 -13.98 28.06 -13.42
CA LEU A 129 -15.31 28.52 -13.82
C LEU A 129 -16.33 27.56 -13.21
N ASP A 130 -17.31 28.14 -12.53
CA ASP A 130 -18.20 27.50 -11.55
C ASP A 130 -18.73 26.11 -11.96
N PRO A 131 -18.93 25.20 -10.99
CA PRO A 131 -19.54 23.91 -11.27
C PRO A 131 -20.98 24.08 -11.78
N LEU A 132 -21.30 23.33 -12.84
CA LEU A 132 -22.60 23.20 -13.49
C LEU A 132 -23.78 23.20 -12.49
N PRO A 133 -24.93 23.82 -12.83
CA PRO A 133 -26.09 23.88 -11.96
C PRO A 133 -26.58 22.46 -11.66
N LYS A 134 -26.74 22.16 -10.37
CA LYS A 134 -27.40 20.94 -9.91
C LYS A 134 -28.87 21.01 -10.34
N GLN A 135 -29.27 20.08 -11.21
CA GLN A 135 -30.68 19.68 -11.37
C GLN A 135 -31.10 18.79 -10.21
#